data_AF-A0AAV1WHK5-F1
#
_entry.id   AF-A0AAV1WHK5-F1
#
_cell.length_a   1.000
_cell.length_b   1.000
_cell.length_c   1.000
_cell.angle_alpha   90.00
_cell.angle_beta   90.00
_cell.angle_gamma   90.00
#
_symmetry.space_group_name_H-M   'P 1'
#
loop_
_entity.id
_entity.type
_entity.pdbx_description
1 polymer ?
#
loop_
_entity_poly.entity_id
_entity_poly.type
_entity_poly.pdbx_seq_one_letter_code
_entity_poly.pdbx_strand_id
1 'polypeptide(L)' 'MDVPRAGVISVQYRRVPCIKTEGVKFELTRNPYWLLVLVYNVANAGDIKSVSIKGSNSEDASAPGAGSEQ' A
#
# COMPACT_ATOMS: atom_id res chain seq x y z
N MET A 1 -44.42 3.30 20.67
CA MET A 1 -42.96 3.10 20.67
C MET A 1 -42.72 1.70 20.16
N ASP A 2 -42.42 1.57 18.87
CA ASP A 2 -42.14 0.27 18.28
C ASP A 2 -40.78 -0.24 18.75
N VAL A 3 -40.80 -1.46 19.29
CA VAL A 3 -39.61 -2.24 19.61
C VAL A 3 -38.91 -2.59 18.30
N PRO A 4 -37.62 -2.25 18.11
CA PRO A 4 -36.91 -2.66 16.89
C PRO A 4 -36.74 -4.18 16.91
N ARG A 5 -37.42 -4.87 15.99
CA ARG A 5 -37.17 -6.29 15.71
C ARG A 5 -35.85 -6.40 14.94
N ALA A 6 -34.77 -6.69 15.66
CA ALA A 6 -33.44 -6.82 15.09
C ALA A 6 -33.32 -8.08 14.22
N GLY A 7 -32.80 -7.91 13.01
CA GLY A 7 -32.50 -8.99 12.06
C GLY A 7 -31.72 -8.46 10.85
N VAL A 8 -32.19 -7.37 10.24
CA VAL A 8 -31.48 -6.61 9.18
C VAL A 8 -31.74 -5.12 9.41
N ILE A 9 -30.68 -4.32 9.51
CA ILE A 9 -30.74 -2.86 9.74
C ILE A 9 -30.03 -2.15 8.59
N SER A 10 -30.69 -1.20 7.94
CA SER A 10 -30.07 -0.36 6.92
C SER A 10 -29.13 0.66 7.55
N VAL A 11 -27.88 0.70 7.11
CA VAL A 11 -26.86 1.66 7.55
C VAL A 11 -26.36 2.51 6.37
N GLN A 12 -26.15 3.80 6.63
CA GLN A 12 -25.47 4.70 5.70
C GLN A 12 -23.98 4.76 6.06
N TYR A 13 -23.10 4.65 5.06
CA TYR A 13 -21.66 4.67 5.26
C TYR A 13 -20.96 5.44 4.14
N ARG A 14 -19.75 5.92 4.42
CA ARG A 14 -18.84 6.50 3.42
C ARG A 14 -17.40 6.17 3.78
N ARG A 15 -16.51 6.12 2.79
CA ARG A 15 -15.07 6.03 3.04
C ARG A 15 -14.58 7.28 3.76
N VAL A 16 -13.69 7.09 4.73
CA VAL A 16 -13.03 8.17 5.48
C VAL A 16 -11.52 7.94 5.50
N PRO A 17 -10.71 9.00 5.52
CA PRO A 17 -9.26 8.91 5.75
C PRO A 17 -8.90 8.08 6.98
N CYS A 18 -8.06 7.07 6.81
CA CYS A 18 -7.46 6.34 7.93
C CYS A 18 -6.26 7.14 8.47
N ILE A 19 -6.30 7.53 9.75
CA ILE A 19 -5.18 8.17 10.43
C ILE A 19 -4.37 7.09 11.14
N LYS A 20 -3.09 6.94 10.77
CA LYS A 20 -2.13 6.01 11.37
C LYS A 20 -0.91 6.80 11.84
N THR A 21 -0.39 6.49 13.02
CA THR A 21 0.83 7.12 13.57
C THR A 21 2.10 6.56 12.94
N GLU A 22 2.06 5.31 12.49
CA GLU A 22 3.19 4.63 11.86
C GLU A 22 3.19 4.82 10.34
N GLY A 23 4.35 4.61 9.71
CA GLY A 23 4.51 4.66 8.26
C GLY A 23 4.05 3.40 7.52
N VAL A 24 4.21 3.41 6.19
CA VAL A 24 3.95 2.24 5.33
C VAL A 24 4.82 1.07 5.76
N LYS A 25 4.23 -0.13 5.82
CA LYS A 25 4.93 -1.37 6.16
C LYS A 25 4.88 -2.35 5.00
N PHE A 26 5.94 -3.14 4.88
CA PHE A 26 6.11 -4.17 3.86
C PHE A 26 6.38 -5.50 4.52
N GLU A 27 5.63 -6.52 4.13
CA GLU A 27 5.94 -7.91 4.46
C GLU A 27 6.39 -8.63 3.19
N LEU A 28 7.52 -9.33 3.29
CA LEU A 28 8.15 -10.03 2.18
C LEU A 28 8.10 -11.53 2.44
N THR A 29 7.35 -12.26 1.62
CA THR A 29 7.33 -13.72 1.62
C THR A 29 7.92 -14.21 0.31
N ARG A 30 8.88 -15.13 0.36
CA ARG A 30 9.56 -15.61 -0.86
C ARG A 30 9.65 -17.12 -0.93
N ASN A 31 9.77 -17.59 -2.16
CA ASN A 31 10.36 -18.88 -2.49
C ASN A 31 11.37 -18.70 -3.65
N PRO A 32 12.00 -19.77 -4.16
CA PRO A 32 13.01 -19.65 -5.23
C PRO A 32 12.52 -19.05 -6.55
N TYR A 33 11.21 -19.02 -6.81
CA TYR A 33 10.62 -18.61 -8.09
C TYR A 33 9.93 -17.25 -8.02
N TRP A 34 9.37 -16.88 -6.86
CA TRP A 34 8.64 -15.63 -6.71
C TRP A 34 8.84 -14.97 -5.34
N LEU A 35 8.66 -13.65 -5.35
CA LEU A 35 8.57 -12.81 -4.18
C LEU A 35 7.17 -12.22 -4.11
N LEU A 36 6.50 -12.40 -2.98
CA LEU A 36 5.25 -11.74 -2.64
C LEU A 36 5.56 -10.59 -1.70
N VAL A 37 4.97 -9.44 -1.99
CA VAL A 37 5.07 -8.24 -1.17
C VAL A 37 3.67 -7.83 -0.74
N LEU A 38 3.43 -7.83 0.58
CA LEU A 38 2.23 -7.22 1.16
C LEU A 38 2.58 -5.80 1.59
N VAL A 39 1.93 -4.83 0.96
CA VAL A 39 2.02 -3.42 1.35
C VAL A 39 0.82 -3.11 2.25
N TYR A 40 1.10 -2.69 3.48
CA TYR A 40 0.05 -2.39 4.45
C TYR A 40 0.38 -1.13 5.25
N ASN A 41 -0.60 -0.68 6.03
CA ASN A 41 -0.50 0.56 6.80
C ASN A 41 -0.34 1.83 5.95
N VAL A 42 -0.91 1.85 4.74
CA VAL A 42 -0.87 2.99 3.78
C VAL A 42 -1.73 4.20 4.16
N ALA A 43 -2.34 4.19 5.35
CA ALA A 43 -3.08 5.31 5.93
C ALA A 43 -4.07 5.98 4.94
N ASN A 44 -4.04 7.31 4.83
CA ASN A 44 -4.92 8.12 3.98
C ASN A 44 -4.69 7.97 2.47
N ALA A 45 -3.65 7.23 2.03
CA ALA A 45 -3.43 7.03 0.60
C ALA A 45 -4.55 6.20 -0.07
N GLY A 46 -5.28 5.39 0.71
CA GLY A 46 -6.37 4.57 0.21
C GLY A 46 -5.86 3.31 -0.48
N ASP A 47 -6.31 3.08 -1.73
CA ASP A 47 -6.00 1.86 -2.48
C ASP A 47 -4.69 2.00 -3.28
N ILE A 48 -3.90 0.93 -3.34
CA ILE A 48 -2.61 0.89 -4.05
C ILE A 48 -2.83 0.50 -5.51
N LYS A 49 -2.45 1.37 -6.44
CA LYS A 49 -2.66 1.14 -7.89
C LYS A 49 -1.52 0.41 -8.58
N SER A 50 -0.29 0.59 -8.12
CA SER A 50 0.91 0.04 -8.74
C SER A 50 2.05 -0.09 -7.74
N VAL A 51 2.90 -1.09 -7.95
CA VAL A 51 4.14 -1.32 -7.18
C VAL A 51 5.27 -1.59 -8.16
N SER A 52 6.41 -0.94 -7.97
CA SER A 52 7.62 -1.10 -8.77
C SER A 52 8.81 -1.40 -7.87
N ILE A 53 9.70 -2.27 -8.31
CA ILE A 53 10.89 -2.68 -7.54
C ILE A 53 12.12 -2.38 -8.40
N LYS A 54 13.12 -1.74 -7.79
CA LYS A 54 14.42 -1.50 -8.39
C LYS A 54 15.43 -2.53 -7.87
N GLY A 55 16.16 -3.18 -8.77
CA GLY A 55 17.21 -4.13 -8.40
C GLY A 55 18.46 -3.41 -7.88
N SER A 56 19.21 -4.03 -6.98
CA SER A 56 20.39 -3.42 -6.35
C SER A 56 21.49 -3.02 -7.34
N ASN A 57 21.59 -3.71 -8.49
CA ASN A 57 22.59 -3.45 -9.53
C ASN A 57 21.98 -2.80 -10.78
N SER A 58 20.79 -2.21 -10.67
CA SER A 58 20.20 -1.43 -11.77
C SER A 58 20.56 0.04 -11.59
N GLU A 59 21.06 0.65 -12.66
CA GLU A 59 21.40 2.08 -12.66
C GLU A 59 20.13 2.92 -12.38
N ASP A 60 20.28 3.95 -11.55
CA ASP A 60 19.20 4.90 -11.34
C ASP A 60 19.13 5.87 -12.49
N ALA A 61 18.14 5.74 -13.37
CA ALA A 61 17.92 6.74 -14.42
C ALA A 61 17.50 8.12 -13.85
N SER A 62 17.20 8.22 -12.53
CA SER A 62 16.80 9.46 -11.87
C SER A 62 17.86 10.07 -10.95
N ALA A 63 19.01 9.40 -10.73
CA ALA A 63 20.10 9.99 -9.97
C ALA A 63 20.91 10.94 -10.87
N PRO A 64 21.05 12.23 -10.51
CA PRO A 64 21.98 13.11 -11.21
C PRO A 64 23.42 12.68 -10.84
N GLY A 65 24.09 11.94 -11.74
CA GLY A 65 25.51 11.63 -11.54
C GLY A 65 26.07 10.34 -12.13
N ALA A 66 25.36 9.61 -13.00
CA ALA A 66 25.96 8.52 -13.78
C ALA A 66 26.17 8.97 -15.23
N GLY A 67 27.21 9.77 -15.44
CA GLY A 67 27.64 10.28 -16.74
C GLY A 67 29.08 10.74 -16.63
N SER A 68 29.99 9.78 -16.80
CA SER A 68 31.38 10.03 -17.12
C SER A 68 31.48 10.89 -18.38
N GLU A 69 32.35 11.88 -18.30
CA GLU A 69 32.90 12.64 -19.42
C GLU A 69 33.16 11.79 -20.67
N GLN A 70 32.45 12.13 -21.75
CA GLN A 70 32.92 12.19 -23.13
C GLN A 70 31.96 13.05 -23.96
#